data_AF-A0A7K2MC85-F1
#
_entry.id   AF-A0A7K2MC85-F1
#
_cell.length_a   1.000
_cell.length_b   1.000
_cell.length_c   1.000
_cell.angle_alpha   90.00
_cell.angle_beta   90.00
_cell.angle_gamma   90.00
#
_symmetry.space_group_name_H-M   'P 1'
#
loop_
_entity.id
_entity.type
_entity.pdbx_description
1 polymer ?
#
loop_
_entity_poly.entity_id
_entity_poly.type
_entity_poly.pdbx_seq_one_letter_code
_entity_poly.pdbx_strand_id
1 'polypeptide(L)' 'MTTPRDLLIVALDVPGTRPVEQGDLSLALAGAELADLLAAGRVALDGETVVP' A
#
# COMPACT_ATOMS: atom_id res chain seq x y z
N MET A 1 -5.35 -6.82 -10.81
CA MET A 1 -4.76 -7.08 -9.48
C MET A 1 -4.23 -5.75 -8.99
N THR A 2 -4.52 -5.36 -7.76
CA THR A 2 -4.03 -4.10 -7.18
C THR A 2 -2.91 -4.43 -6.20
N THR A 3 -1.90 -3.56 -6.13
CA THR A 3 -0.74 -3.74 -5.25
C THR A 3 -1.14 -3.97 -3.79
N PRO A 4 -2.13 -3.24 -3.21
CA PRO A 4 -2.61 -3.52 -1.84
C PRO A 4 -3.18 -4.92 -1.66
N ARG A 5 -3.91 -5.43 -2.65
CA ARG A 5 -4.51 -6.77 -2.57
C ARG A 5 -3.43 -7.83 -2.56
N ASP A 6 -2.42 -7.66 -3.41
CA ASP A 6 -1.30 -8.59 -3.51
C ASP A 6 -0.47 -8.56 -2.21
N LEU A 7 -0.24 -7.37 -1.65
CA LEU A 7 0.42 -7.20 -0.36
C LEU A 7 -0.35 -7.87 0.78
N LEU A 8 -1.68 -7.69 0.85
CA LEU A 8 -2.51 -8.33 1.87
C LEU A 8 -2.40 -9.86 1.81
N ILE A 9 -2.42 -10.44 0.61
CA ILE A 9 -2.25 -11.88 0.42
C ILE A 9 -0.89 -12.32 0.96
N VAL A 10 0.19 -11.61 0.61
CA VAL A 10 1.54 -11.92 1.11
C VAL A 10 1.61 -11.83 2.63
N ALA A 11 1.02 -10.80 3.24
CA ALA A 11 1.03 -10.59 4.69
C ALA A 11 0.29 -11.69 5.47
N LEU A 12 -0.74 -12.30 4.87
CA LEU A 12 -1.53 -13.36 5.49
C LEU A 12 -1.00 -14.78 5.19
N ASP A 13 -0.41 -14.99 4.02
CA ASP A 13 -0.07 -16.32 3.52
C ASP A 13 1.41 -16.69 3.75
N VAL A 14 2.28 -15.70 3.98
CA VAL A 14 3.71 -15.93 4.22
C VAL A 14 4.04 -15.76 5.71
N PRO A 15 4.33 -16.84 6.47
CA PRO A 15 4.68 -16.74 7.88
C PRO A 15 5.96 -15.92 8.07
N GLY A 16 5.83 -14.74 8.67
CA GLY A 16 6.96 -13.89 9.06
C GLY A 16 7.57 -14.34 10.39
N THR A 17 8.88 -14.15 10.56
CA THR A 17 9.54 -14.33 11.87
C THR A 17 9.10 -13.28 12.89
N ARG A 18 8.52 -12.18 12.42
CA ARG A 18 7.89 -11.12 13.22
C ARG A 18 6.53 -10.82 12.61
N PRO A 19 5.43 -10.98 13.37
CA PRO A 19 4.11 -10.55 12.91
C PRO A 19 4.12 -9.06 12.57
N VAL A 20 3.39 -8.68 11.51
CA VAL A 20 3.16 -7.27 11.18
C VAL A 20 1.99 -6.78 12.03
N GLU A 21 2.19 -5.70 12.76
CA GLU A 21 1.13 -5.09 13.54
C GLU A 21 0.05 -4.49 12.62
N GLN A 22 -1.20 -4.47 13.07
CA GLN A 22 -2.31 -3.97 12.26
C GLN A 22 -2.08 -2.54 11.75
N GLY A 23 -1.46 -1.67 12.58
CA GLY A 23 -1.13 -0.30 12.20
C GLY A 23 -0.13 -0.23 11.05
N ASP A 24 0.93 -1.03 11.13
CA ASP A 24 1.97 -1.09 10.10
C ASP A 24 1.42 -1.67 8.79
N LEU A 25 0.60 -2.72 8.88
CA LEU A 25 -0.06 -3.30 7.71
C LEU A 25 -1.00 -2.29 7.06
N SER A 26 -1.82 -1.58 7.84
CA SER A 26 -2.73 -0.55 7.34
C SER A 26 -1.96 0.56 6.60
N LEU A 27 -0.85 1.02 7.17
CA LEU A 27 0.01 2.04 6.54
C LEU A 27 0.62 1.54 5.22
N ALA A 28 1.11 0.30 5.20
CA ALA A 28 1.68 -0.30 3.99
C ALA A 28 0.62 -0.45 2.88
N LEU A 29 -0.59 -0.89 3.22
CA LEU A 29 -1.71 -1.00 2.27
C LEU A 29 -2.11 0.36 1.70
N ALA A 30 -2.17 1.40 2.54
CA ALA A 30 -2.46 2.77 2.09
C ALA A 30 -1.37 3.30 1.13
N GLY A 31 -0.09 3.05 1.42
CA GLY A 31 1.01 3.40 0.53
C GLY A 31 0.98 2.65 -0.79
N ALA A 32 0.61 1.36 -0.77
CA ALA A 32 0.43 0.57 -1.98
C ALA A 32 -0.73 1.08 -2.84
N GLU A 33 -1.82 1.55 -2.24
CA GLU A 33 -2.96 2.12 -2.97
C GLU A 33 -2.56 3.45 -3.60
N LEU A 34 -1.83 4.29 -2.88
CA LEU A 34 -1.30 5.54 -3.42
C LEU A 34 -0.38 5.30 -4.62
N ALA A 35 0.48 4.28 -4.56
CA ALA A 35 1.33 3.91 -5.68
C ALA A 35 0.53 3.51 -6.93
N ASP A 36 -0.54 2.72 -6.76
CA ASP A 36 -1.43 2.33 -7.87
C ASP A 36 -2.17 3.54 -8.46
N LEU A 37 -2.66 4.46 -7.61
CA LEU A 37 -3.33 5.68 -8.05
C LEU A 37 -2.41 6.63 -8.84
N LEU A 38 -1.16 6.77 -8.40
CA LEU A 38 -0.12 7.53 -9.11
C LEU A 38 0.20 6.89 -10.46
N ALA A 39 0.39 5.57 -10.50
CA ALA A 39 0.65 4.83 -11.73
C ALA A 39 -0.51 4.93 -12.73
N ALA A 40 -1.74 5.02 -12.23
CA ALA A 40 -2.95 5.20 -13.03
C ALA A 40 -3.23 6.67 -13.42
N GLY A 41 -2.41 7.63 -12.97
CA GLY A 41 -2.60 9.07 -13.23
C GLY A 41 -3.91 9.62 -12.64
N ARG A 42 -4.39 9.03 -11.55
CA ARG A 42 -5.64 9.40 -10.87
C ARG A 42 -5.46 10.46 -9.78
N VAL A 43 -4.22 10.63 -9.33
CA VAL A 43 -3.72 11.65 -8.41
C VAL A 43 -2.30 12.01 -8.83
N ALA A 44 -1.77 13.11 -8.32
CA ALA A 44 -0.38 13.51 -8.49
C ALA A 44 0.27 13.85 -7.13
N LEU A 45 1.59 14.01 -7.14
CA LEU A 45 2.36 14.53 -6.01
C LEU A 45 2.86 15.95 -6.34
N ASP A 46 2.55 16.90 -5.47
CA ASP A 46 3.14 18.23 -5.43
C ASP A 46 4.07 18.32 -4.21
N GLY A 47 5.35 18.07 -4.43
CA GLY A 47 6.32 17.86 -3.36
C GLY A 47 5.92 16.70 -2.46
N GLU A 48 5.53 17.01 -1.22
CA GLU A 48 5.09 16.04 -0.21
C GLU A 48 3.55 15.95 -0.09
N THR A 49 2.81 16.65 -0.96
CA THR A 49 1.35 16.71 -0.92
C THR A 49 0.74 15.87 -2.03
N VAL A 50 -0.19 14.99 -1.69
CA VAL A 50 -1.02 14.29 -2.68
C VAL A 50 -2.12 15.24 -3.15
N VAL A 51 -2.19 15.47 -4.45
CA VAL A 51 -3.19 16.34 -5.10
C VAL A 51 -4.06 15.54 -6.08
N PRO A 52 -5.32 15.94 -6.31
CA PRO A 52 -6.19 15.29 -7.30
C PRO A 52 -5.61 15.29 -8.72
#